data_AF-A0A562K6W7-F1
#
_entry.id   AF-A0A562K6W7-F1
#
_cell.length_a   1.000
_cell.length_b   1.000
_cell.length_c   1.000
_cell.angle_alpha   90.00
_cell.angle_beta   90.00
_cell.angle_gamma   90.00
#
_symmetry.space_group_name_H-M   'P 1'
#
loop_
_entity.id
_entity.type
_entity.pdbx_description
1 polymer ?
#
loop_
_entity_poly.entity_id
_entity_poly.type
_entity_poly.pdbx_seq_one_letter_code
_entity_poly.pdbx_strand_id
1 'polypeptide(L)' 'MVGQSEYLLFLRELGRLHIDLQNCSDTQVCIDISQDILLLQKALDLTAIQ' A
#
# COMPACT_ATOMS: atom_id res chain seq x y z
N MET A 1 8.88 -14.37 -7.46
CA MET A 1 8.68 -13.15 -8.27
C MET A 1 7.20 -12.88 -8.35
N VAL A 2 6.81 -11.65 -8.07
CA VAL A 2 5.46 -11.17 -8.28
C VAL A 2 5.35 -10.84 -9.77
N GLY A 3 4.33 -11.35 -10.46
CA GLY A 3 4.16 -11.05 -11.88
C GLY A 3 3.75 -9.60 -12.10
N GLN A 4 3.84 -9.14 -13.35
CA GLN A 4 3.50 -7.76 -13.72
C GLN A 4 2.06 -7.39 -13.33
N SER A 5 1.13 -8.35 -13.44
CA SER A 5 -0.26 -8.18 -13.05
C SER A 5 -0.41 -7.97 -11.55
N GLU A 6 0.26 -8.75 -10.71
CA GLU A 6 0.21 -8.58 -9.26
C GLU A 6 0.91 -7.28 -8.82
N TYR A 7 1.99 -6.87 -9.48
CA TYR A 7 2.64 -5.58 -9.24
C TYR A 7 1.68 -4.40 -9.48
N LEU A 8 0.93 -4.43 -10.59
CA LEU A 8 -0.09 -3.42 -10.88
C LEU A 8 -1.24 -3.44 -9.85
N LEU A 9 -1.62 -4.62 -9.34
CA LEU A 9 -2.61 -4.72 -8.27
C LEU A 9 -2.13 -4.09 -6.97
N PHE A 10 -0.86 -4.28 -6.61
CA PHE A 10 -0.25 -3.64 -5.44
C PHE A 10 -0.17 -2.12 -5.59
N LEU A 11 0.21 -1.60 -6.76
CA LEU A 11 0.17 -0.15 -7.02
C LEU A 11 -1.25 0.41 -6.90
N ARG A 12 -2.26 -0.31 -7.43
CA ARG A 12 -3.66 0.11 -7.32
C ARG A 12 -4.10 0.15 -5.85
N GLU A 13 -3.74 -0.86 -5.07
CA GLU A 13 -4.10 -0.94 -3.66
C GLU A 13 -3.42 0.16 -2.84
N LEU A 14 -2.16 0.47 -3.14
CA LEU A 14 -1.46 1.59 -2.52
C LEU A 14 -2.20 2.93 -2.74
N GLY A 15 -2.68 3.15 -3.96
CA GLY A 15 -3.52 4.31 -4.27
C GLY A 15 -4.84 4.33 -3.48
N ARG A 16 -5.49 3.18 -3.32
CA ARG A 16 -6.72 3.06 -2.50
C ARG A 16 -6.45 3.39 -1.04
N LEU A 17 -5.40 2.83 -0.44
CA LEU A 17 -5.05 3.08 0.95
C LEU A 17 -4.73 4.55 1.21
N HIS A 18 -4.06 5.24 0.28
CA HIS A 18 -3.83 6.68 0.40
C HIS A 18 -5.13 7.49 0.43
N ILE A 19 -6.12 7.12 -0.39
CA ILE A 19 -7.45 7.75 -0.38
C ILE A 19 -8.18 7.44 0.93
N ASP A 20 -8.13 6.18 1.40
CA ASP A 20 -8.75 5.77 2.65
C ASP A 20 -8.14 6.53 3.85
N LEU A 21 -6.82 6.73 3.86
CA LEU A 21 -6.13 7.54 4.87
C LEU A 21 -6.56 9.01 4.84
N GLN A 22 -6.72 9.60 3.65
CA GLN A 22 -7.17 10.99 3.51
C GLN A 22 -8.61 11.21 3.98
N ASN A 23 -9.46 10.19 3.85
CA ASN A 23 -10.87 10.23 4.24
C ASN A 23 -11.13 9.66 5.64
N CYS A 24 -10.09 9.15 6.30
CA CYS A 24 -10.15 8.58 7.64
C CYS A 24 -10.23 9.69 8.69
N SER A 25 -11.16 9.55 9.64
CA SER A 25 -11.30 10.46 10.79
C SER A 25 -10.95 9.82 12.12
N ASP A 26 -10.88 8.48 12.17
CA ASP A 26 -10.53 7.74 13.38
C ASP A 26 -9.00 7.60 13.48
N THR A 27 -8.42 8.15 14.53
CA THR A 27 -6.97 8.19 14.70
C THR A 27 -6.31 6.81 14.66
N GLN A 28 -6.93 5.79 15.27
CA GLN A 28 -6.34 4.46 15.29
C GLN A 28 -6.39 3.83 13.90
N VAL A 29 -7.53 3.95 13.21
CA VAL A 29 -7.66 3.48 11.83
C VAL A 29 -6.66 4.17 10.90
N CYS A 30 -6.43 5.46 11.07
CA CYS A 30 -5.46 6.20 10.25
C CYS A 30 -4.02 5.72 10.50
N ILE A 31 -3.67 5.35 11.74
CA ILE A 31 -2.37 4.75 12.07
C ILE A 31 -2.23 3.39 11.38
N ASP A 32 -3.25 2.55 11.47
CA ASP A 32 -3.24 1.20 10.88
C ASP A 32 -3.09 1.29 9.35
N ILE A 33 -3.86 2.14 8.68
CA ILE A 33 -3.74 2.38 7.23
C ILE A 33 -2.34 2.89 6.87
N SER A 34 -1.76 3.80 7.68
CA SER A 34 -0.41 4.31 7.43
C SER A 34 0.66 3.21 7.53
N GLN A 35 0.49 2.26 8.44
CA GLN A 35 1.39 1.10 8.56
C GLN A 35 1.24 0.16 7.36
N ASP A 36 0.02 -0.09 6.91
CA ASP A 36 -0.26 -0.93 5.74
C ASP A 36 0.36 -0.33 4.47
N ILE A 37 0.24 0.98 4.27
CA ILE A 37 0.90 1.72 3.17
C ILE A 37 2.41 1.49 3.20
N LEU A 38 3.03 1.64 4.38
CA LEU A 38 4.48 1.47 4.53
C LEU A 38 4.92 0.03 4.24
N LEU A 39 4.16 -0.96 4.69
CA LEU A 39 4.44 -2.38 4.44
C LEU A 39 4.32 -2.71 2.95
N LEU A 40 3.27 -2.20 2.29
CA LEU A 40 3.03 -2.45 0.87
C LEU A 40 4.11 -1.78 -0.01
N GLN A 41 4.55 -0.57 0.34
CA GLN A 41 5.68 0.09 -0.33
C GLN A 41 6.97 -0.73 -0.22
N LYS A 42 7.29 -1.23 0.99
CA LYS A 42 8.45 -2.12 1.17
C LYS A 42 8.34 -3.40 0.35
N ALA A 43 7.15 -3.99 0.26
CA ALA A 43 6.92 -5.17 -0.57
C ALA A 43 7.14 -4.89 -2.07
N LEU A 44 6.67 -3.73 -2.54
CA LEU A 44 6.89 -3.25 -3.90
C LEU A 44 8.38 -3.01 -4.19
N ASP A 45 9.12 -2.40 -3.27
CA ASP A 45 10.56 -2.15 -3.43
C ASP A 45 11.36 -3.45 -3.49
N LEU A 46 11.05 -4.42 -2.61
CA LEU A 46 11.68 -5.74 -2.61
C LEU A 46 11.42 -6.52 -3.90
N THR A 47 10.26 -6.30 -4.52
CA THR A 47 9.89 -6.98 -5.78
C THR A 47 10.38 -6.26 -7.03
N ALA A 48 10.70 -4.96 -6.95
CA ALA A 48 11.27 -4.19 -8.05
C ALA A 48 12.80 -4.38 -8.23
N ILE A 49 13.51 -4.84 -7.19
CA ILE A 49 14.98 -4.98 -7.18
C ILE A 49 15.48 -6.36 -7.71
N GLN A 50 14.61 -7.21 -8.28
CA GLN A 50 14.99 -8.55 -8.79
C GLN A 50 14.64 -8.78 -10.25
#